data_AF-A0A7Y9SQA2-F1
#
_entry.id   AF-A0A7Y9SQA2-F1
#
_cell.length_a   1.000
_cell.length_b   1.000
_cell.length_c   1.000
_cell.angle_alpha   90.00
_cell.angle_beta   90.00
_cell.angle_gamma   90.00
#
_symmetry.space_group_name_H-M   'P 1'
#
loop_
_entity.id
_entity.type
_entity.pdbx_description
1 polymer ?
#
loop_
_entity_poly.entity_id
_entity_poly.type
_entity_poly.pdbx_seq_one_letter_code
_entity_poly.pdbx_strand_id
1 'polypeptide(L)' 'MEKASDPQIKLRLPADLKQWIDHQASKNRSSKSSEIVRSVRERQERLVAQRQEPTP' A
#
# COMPACT_ATOMS: atom_id res chain seq x y z
N MET A 1 -20.65 -12.72 0.27
CA MET A 1 -19.46 -11.86 0.30
C MET A 1 -19.94 -10.41 0.26
N GLU A 2 -19.96 -9.72 1.39
CA GLU A 2 -20.25 -8.28 1.39
C GLU A 2 -19.21 -7.57 0.51
N LYS A 3 -19.68 -6.76 -0.45
CA LYS A 3 -18.79 -5.89 -1.21
C LYS A 3 -18.12 -4.94 -0.21
N ALA A 4 -16.81 -4.75 -0.34
CA ALA A 4 -16.10 -3.76 0.45
C ALA A 4 -16.85 -2.41 0.35
N SER A 5 -17.27 -1.89 1.50
CA SER A 5 -17.97 -0.60 1.63
C SER A 5 -17.02 0.59 1.47
N ASP A 6 -15.71 0.33 1.41
CA ASP A 6 -14.68 1.34 1.24
C ASP A 6 -14.78 2.02 -0.14
N PRO A 7 -14.66 3.36 -0.19
CA PRO A 7 -14.74 4.11 -1.43
C PRO A 7 -13.60 3.75 -2.40
N GLN A 8 -13.94 3.53 -3.66
CA GLN A 8 -12.96 3.20 -4.69
C GLN A 8 -12.16 4.44 -5.13
N ILE A 9 -10.83 4.30 -5.19
CA ILE A 9 -9.93 5.33 -5.71
C ILE A 9 -9.45 4.91 -7.11
N LYS A 10 -9.59 5.80 -8.09
CA LYS A 10 -9.01 5.64 -9.43
C LYS A 10 -7.65 6.32 -9.47
N LEU A 11 -6.57 5.54 -9.57
CA LEU A 11 -5.20 6.03 -9.62
C LEU A 11 -4.58 5.83 -11.01
N ARG A 12 -3.86 6.84 -11.49
CA ARG A 12 -2.93 6.70 -12.62
C ARG A 12 -1.56 6.41 -12.07
N LEU A 13 -1.00 5.27 -12.43
CA LEU A 13 0.34 4.86 -12.02
C LEU A 13 1.23 4.74 -13.26
N PRO A 14 2.50 5.16 -13.16
CA PRO A 14 3.55 4.77 -14.09
C PRO A 14 3.56 3.26 -14.36
N ALA A 15 3.94 2.87 -15.59
CA ALA A 15 3.83 1.49 -16.06
C ALA A 15 4.74 0.52 -15.30
N ASP A 16 5.91 1.00 -14.86
CA ASP A 16 6.85 0.31 -13.99
C ASP A 16 6.25 0.02 -12.61
N LEU A 17 5.62 1.01 -11.97
CA LEU A 17 4.97 0.83 -10.67
C LEU A 17 3.81 -0.15 -10.74
N LYS A 18 3.02 -0.11 -11.82
CA LYS A 18 1.93 -1.07 -12.04
C LYS A 18 2.46 -2.51 -12.15
N GLN A 19 3.54 -2.72 -12.90
CA GLN A 19 4.17 -4.04 -13.03
C GLN A 19 4.73 -4.54 -11.69
N TRP A 20 5.34 -3.65 -10.92
CA TRP A 20 5.85 -3.99 -9.60
C TRP A 20 4.74 -4.43 -8.64
N ILE A 21 3.63 -3.70 -8.58
CA ILE A 21 2.47 -4.06 -7.75
C ILE A 21 1.89 -5.41 -8.19
N ASP A 22 1.82 -5.66 -9.49
CA ASP A 22 1.33 -6.93 -10.04
C ASP A 22 2.21 -8.10 -9.59
N HIS A 23 3.53 -7.92 -9.64
CA HIS A 23 4.47 -8.92 -9.14
C HIS A 23 4.33 -9.17 -7.63
N GLN A 24 4.21 -8.11 -6.82
CA GLN A 24 4.02 -8.25 -5.37
C GLN A 24 2.70 -8.95 -5.03
N ALA A 25 1.61 -8.60 -5.72
CA ALA A 25 0.30 -9.22 -5.55
C ALA A 25 0.36 -10.73 -5.85
N SER A 26 1.01 -11.12 -6.94
CA SER A 26 1.23 -12.54 -7.27
C SER A 26 2.09 -13.25 -6.23
N LYS A 27 3.20 -12.64 -5.80
CA LYS A 27 4.10 -13.21 -4.79
C LYS A 27 3.41 -13.44 -3.44
N ASN A 28 2.60 -12.47 -3.01
CA ASN A 28 1.94 -12.48 -1.71
C ASN A 28 0.55 -13.13 -1.75
N ARG A 29 0.12 -13.66 -2.90
CA ARG A 29 -1.22 -14.22 -3.15
C ARG A 29 -2.33 -13.27 -2.69
N SER A 30 -2.13 -11.99 -2.94
CA SER A 30 -2.94 -10.89 -2.43
C SER A 30 -3.50 -10.06 -3.60
N SER A 31 -4.45 -9.18 -3.31
CA SER A 31 -4.96 -8.25 -4.33
C SER A 31 -4.01 -7.06 -4.50
N LYS A 32 -4.02 -6.45 -5.70
CA LYS A 32 -3.26 -5.22 -5.97
C LYS A 32 -3.63 -4.10 -4.99
N SER A 33 -4.92 -3.99 -4.66
CA SER A 33 -5.43 -3.03 -3.67
C SER A 33 -4.87 -3.30 -2.28
N SER A 34 -4.81 -4.57 -1.86
CA SER A 34 -4.23 -4.97 -0.57
C SER A 34 -2.74 -4.65 -0.50
N GLU A 35 -1.98 -4.84 -1.58
CA GLU A 35 -0.56 -4.45 -1.63
C GLU A 35 -0.34 -2.94 -1.61
N ILE A 36 -1.20 -2.17 -2.29
CA ILE A 36 -1.18 -0.70 -2.22
C ILE A 36 -1.45 -0.25 -0.79
N VAL A 37 -2.48 -0.78 -0.14
CA VAL A 37 -2.82 -0.44 1.25
C VAL A 37 -1.68 -0.81 2.20
N ARG A 38 -1.08 -2.00 2.04
CA ARG A 38 0.08 -2.43 2.84
C ARG A 38 1.25 -1.45 2.69
N SER A 39 1.59 -1.09 1.45
CA SER A 39 2.69 -0.17 1.16
C SER A 39 2.46 1.22 1.77
N VAL A 40 1.21 1.71 1.75
CA VAL A 40 0.84 3.00 2.35
C VAL A 40 0.90 2.95 3.87
N ARG A 41 0.37 1.90 4.50
CA ARG A 41 0.41 1.71 5.97
C ARG A 41 1.85 1.61 6.47
N GLU A 42 2.68 0.82 5.80
CA GLU A 42 4.11 0.69 6.14
C GLU A 42 4.84 2.04 6.04
N ARG A 43 4.49 2.88 5.05
CA ARG A 43 5.01 4.25 4.96
C ARG A 43 4.51 5.14 6.10
N GLN A 44 3.23 5.05 6.47
CA GLN A 44 2.68 5.81 7.60
C GLN A 44 3.39 5.45 8.90
N GLU A 45 3.54 4.17 9.19
CA GLU A 45 4.23 3.66 10.38
C GLU A 45 5.68 4.16 10.44
N ARG A 46 6.43 4.11 9.32
CA ARG A 46 7.79 4.66 9.24
C ARG A 46 7.84 6.16 9.54
N LEU A 47 6.91 6.95 9.01
CA LEU A 47 6.87 8.40 9.25
C LEU A 47 6.52 8.72 10.72
N VAL A 48 5.62 7.94 11.33
CA VAL A 48 5.29 8.08 12.76
C VAL A 48 6.49 7.72 13.62
N ALA A 49 7.19 6.62 13.32
CA ALA A 49 8.39 6.22 14.04
C ALA A 49 9.50 7.28 13.94
N GLN A 50 9.76 7.82 12.75
CA GLN A 50 10.75 8.90 12.55
C GLN A 50 10.40 10.19 13.30
N ARG A 51 9.11 10.47 13.50
CA ARG A 51 8.65 11.65 14.25
C ARG A 51 8.72 11.46 15.77
N GLN A 52 8.81 10.22 16.24
CA GLN A 52 8.91 9.89 17.66
C GLN A 52 10.35 9.64 18.12
N GLU A 53 11.37 10.00 17.34
CA GLU A 53 12.74 10.00 17.87
C GLU A 53 12.82 10.96 19.07
N PRO A 54 13.09 10.44 20.29
CA PRO A 54 13.28 11.29 21.44
C PRO A 54 14.59 12.05 21.25
N THR A 55 14.53 13.37 21.41
CA THR A 55 15.73 14.20 21.60
C THR A 55 16.59 13.57 22.71
N PRO A 56 17.90 13.36 22.48
CA PRO A 56 18.81 12.83 23.50
C PRO A 56 18.91 13.75 24.73
#